data_AF-A0A7T8HHL3-F1
#
_entry.id   AF-A0A7T8HHL3-F1
#
_cell.length_a   1.000
_cell.length_b   1.000
_cell.length_c   1.000
_cell.angle_alpha   90.00
_cell.angle_beta   90.00
_cell.angle_gamma   90.00
#
_symmetry.space_group_name_H-M   'P 1'
#
loop_
_entity.id
_entity.type
_entity.pdbx_description
1 polymer ?
#
loop_
_entity_poly.entity_id
_entity_poly.type
_entity_poly.pdbx_seq_one_letter_code
_entity_poly.pdbx_strand_id
1 'polypeptide(L)' 'MRPSSSPDLNPLDFAMLGELKRDTNRTPHPNVDAIKTTIRTEWGNMSEEFLINSCKAFRRCVEVVIEAEGGHIE' A
#
# COMPACT_ATOMS: atom_id res chain seq x y z
N MET A 1 2.37 -18.09 5.93
CA MET A 1 1.88 -17.35 7.11
C MET A 1 2.71 -16.08 7.20
N ARG A 2 2.11 -14.88 7.29
CA ARG A 2 2.86 -13.63 7.54
C ARG A 2 3.08 -13.45 9.04
N PRO A 3 4.19 -12.84 9.48
CA PRO A 3 4.36 -12.47 10.87
C PRO A 3 3.26 -11.50 11.32
N SER A 4 2.86 -11.57 12.59
CA SER A 4 1.91 -10.61 13.17
C SER A 4 2.50 -9.22 13.19
N SER A 5 1.68 -8.19 12.94
CA SER A 5 2.08 -6.78 13.02
C SER A 5 3.16 -6.34 12.02
N SER A 6 3.22 -6.97 10.84
CA SER A 6 4.18 -6.63 9.76
C SER A 6 3.53 -5.99 8.53
N PRO A 7 3.11 -4.71 8.58
CA PRO A 7 2.57 -4.00 7.43
C PRO A 7 3.63 -3.76 6.33
N ASP A 8 4.89 -3.63 6.73
CA ASP A 8 6.10 -3.60 5.91
C ASP A 8 6.28 -4.84 5.01
N LEU A 9 5.64 -5.95 5.39
CA LEU A 9 5.62 -7.17 4.60
C LEU A 9 4.36 -7.34 3.76
N ASN A 10 3.48 -6.34 3.65
CA ASN A 10 2.30 -6.37 2.80
C ASN A 10 2.30 -5.29 1.71
N PRO A 11 2.41 -5.64 0.41
CA PRO A 11 2.41 -4.65 -0.68
C PRO A 11 1.18 -3.73 -0.70
N LEU A 12 0.03 -4.24 -0.23
CA LEU A 12 -1.14 -3.41 -0.07
C LEU A 12 -0.91 -2.31 0.99
N ASP A 13 -0.30 -2.65 2.12
CA ASP A 13 -0.14 -1.73 3.25
C ASP A 13 1.06 -0.78 3.05
N PHE A 14 2.22 -1.29 2.61
CA PHE A 14 3.43 -0.48 2.48
C PHE A 14 3.48 0.39 1.22
N ALA A 15 2.68 0.09 0.19
CA ALA A 15 2.70 0.84 -1.07
C ALA A 15 1.30 1.32 -1.48
N MET A 16 0.41 0.40 -1.82
CA MET A 16 -0.85 0.74 -2.52
C MET A 16 -1.79 1.59 -1.66
N LEU A 17 -1.87 1.31 -0.35
CA LEU A 17 -2.71 2.08 0.57
C LEU A 17 -2.20 3.52 0.73
N GLY A 18 -0.88 3.74 0.70
CA GLY A 18 -0.28 5.07 0.74
C GLY A 18 -0.64 5.89 -0.50
N GLU A 19 -0.49 5.28 -1.68
CA GLU A 19 -0.89 5.84 -2.98
C GLU A 19 -2.38 6.23 -2.98
N LEU A 20 -3.23 5.27 -2.62
CA LEU A 20 -4.67 5.45 -2.61
C LEU A 20 -5.11 6.52 -1.61
N LYS A 21 -4.52 6.56 -0.41
CA LYS A 21 -4.80 7.61 0.59
C LYS A 21 -4.38 8.98 0.08
N ARG A 22 -3.24 9.09 -0.59
CA ARG A 22 -2.77 10.37 -1.12
C ARG A 22 -3.76 10.90 -2.17
N ASP A 23 -4.19 10.05 -3.09
CA ASP A 23 -5.01 10.48 -4.22
C ASP A 23 -6.48 10.68 -3.84
N THR A 24 -7.03 9.80 -3.00
CA THR A 24 -8.39 9.96 -2.48
C THR A 24 -8.54 11.19 -1.59
N ASN A 25 -7.52 11.57 -0.81
CA ASN A 25 -7.58 12.73 0.09
C ASN A 25 -7.15 14.05 -0.54
N ARG A 26 -6.97 14.13 -1.87
CA ARG A 26 -6.67 15.39 -2.59
C ARG A 26 -7.77 16.44 -2.43
N THR A 27 -9.01 16.00 -2.18
CA THR A 27 -10.19 16.85 -2.03
C THR A 27 -11.09 16.35 -0.90
N PRO A 28 -11.79 17.24 -0.16
CA PRO A 28 -12.77 16.83 0.83
C PRO A 28 -13.95 16.08 0.21
N HIS A 29 -14.49 15.11 0.94
CA HIS A 29 -15.64 14.33 0.52
C HIS A 29 -16.89 14.70 1.33
N PRO A 30 -18.05 14.90 0.68
CA PRO A 30 -19.27 15.33 1.38
C PRO A 30 -19.92 14.24 2.23
N ASN A 31 -19.65 12.95 1.94
CA ASN A 31 -20.21 11.81 2.66
C ASN A 31 -19.41 10.52 2.39
N VAL A 32 -19.77 9.45 3.08
CA VAL A 32 -19.11 8.14 2.99
C VAL A 32 -19.23 7.52 1.58
N ASP A 33 -20.32 7.75 0.86
CA ASP A 33 -20.51 7.16 -0.47
C ASP A 33 -19.66 7.86 -1.53
N ALA A 34 -19.43 9.17 -1.38
CA ALA A 34 -18.45 9.90 -2.17
C ALA A 34 -17.04 9.32 -1.96
N ILE A 35 -16.62 9.10 -0.71
CA ILE A 35 -15.32 8.47 -0.38
C ILE A 35 -15.21 7.08 -1.03
N LYS A 36 -16.22 6.21 -0.88
CA LYS A 36 -16.21 4.87 -1.49
C LYS A 36 -16.09 4.93 -3.02
N THR A 37 -16.75 5.91 -3.64
CA THR A 37 -16.70 6.10 -5.09
C THR A 37 -15.31 6.52 -5.53
N THR A 38 -14.73 7.54 -4.88
CA THR A 38 -13.36 7.99 -5.17
C THR A 38 -12.35 6.88 -4.95
N ILE A 39 -12.45 6.08 -3.87
CA ILE A 39 -11.57 4.93 -3.64
C ILE A 39 -11.59 3.95 -4.83
N ARG A 40 -12.78 3.61 -5.35
CA ARG A 40 -12.89 2.70 -6.50
C ARG A 40 -12.30 3.30 -7.78
N THR A 41 -12.53 4.59 -8.00
CA THR A 41 -11.97 5.32 -9.15
C THR A 41 -10.45 5.35 -9.09
N GLU A 42 -9.87 5.79 -7.98
CA GLU A 42 -8.41 5.88 -7.84
C GLU A 42 -7.73 4.51 -7.86
N TRP A 43 -8.38 3.49 -7.30
CA TRP A 43 -7.91 2.10 -7.45
C TRP A 43 -7.84 1.66 -8.92
N GLY A 44 -8.86 1.99 -9.71
CA GLY A 44 -8.88 1.68 -11.14
C GLY A 44 -7.89 2.50 -11.97
N ASN A 45 -7.50 3.69 -11.49
CA ASN A 45 -6.52 4.57 -12.14
C ASN A 45 -5.07 4.20 -11.79
N MET A 46 -4.85 3.34 -10.79
CA MET A 46 -3.51 2.95 -10.36
C MET A 46 -2.78 2.22 -11.48
N SER A 47 -1.57 2.66 -11.81
CA SER A 47 -0.84 2.08 -12.94
C SER A 47 -0.48 0.61 -12.71
N GLU A 48 -0.64 -0.22 -13.74
CA GLU A 48 -0.25 -1.63 -13.69
C GLU A 48 1.23 -1.79 -13.36
N GLU A 49 2.08 -0.92 -13.91
CA GLU A 49 3.51 -0.88 -13.62
C GLU A 49 3.78 -0.68 -12.11
N PHE A 50 3.09 0.28 -11.48
CA PHE A 50 3.22 0.51 -10.04
C PHE A 50 2.78 -0.72 -9.23
N LEU A 51 1.68 -1.38 -9.61
CA LEU A 51 1.21 -2.59 -8.94
C LEU A 51 2.25 -3.73 -9.05
N ILE A 52 2.79 -3.95 -10.24
CA ILE A 52 3.81 -4.97 -10.50
C ILE A 52 5.08 -4.66 -9.68
N ASN A 53 5.53 -3.41 -9.69
CA ASN A 53 6.74 -3.00 -8.97
C ASN A 53 6.56 -3.11 -7.45
N SER A 54 5.38 -2.77 -6.92
CA SER A 54 5.04 -2.93 -5.51
C SER A 54 5.08 -4.41 -5.07
N CYS A 55 4.54 -5.31 -5.91
CA CYS A 55 4.62 -6.74 -5.65
C CYS A 55 6.05 -7.28 -5.74
N LYS A 56 6.84 -6.83 -6.72
CA LYS A 56 8.26 -7.20 -6.84
C LYS A 56 9.11 -6.74 -5.65
N ALA A 57 8.77 -5.59 -5.07
CA ALA A 57 9.46 -5.04 -3.90
C ALA A 57 9.31 -5.92 -2.65
N PHE A 58 8.29 -6.80 -2.58
CA PHE A 58 8.07 -7.66 -1.42
C PHE A 58 9.29 -8.50 -1.05
N ARG A 59 10.00 -9.07 -2.04
CA ARG A 59 11.21 -9.85 -1.78
C ARG A 59 12.28 -9.02 -1.08
N ARG A 60 12.52 -7.82 -1.59
CA ARG A 60 13.48 -6.88 -0.99
C ARG A 60 13.06 -6.54 0.44
N CYS A 61 11.78 -6.25 0.70
CA CYS A 61 11.29 -5.97 2.05
C CYS A 61 11.56 -7.14 3.02
N VAL A 62 11.35 -8.38 2.58
CA VAL A 62 11.68 -9.57 3.39
C VAL A 62 13.18 -9.65 3.69
N GLU A 63 14.03 -9.40 2.70
CA GLU A 63 15.49 -9.42 2.86
C GLU A 63 15.94 -8.36 3.88
N VAL A 64 15.40 -7.13 3.82
CA VAL A 64 15.71 -6.06 4.78
C VAL A 64 15.20 -6.40 6.19
N VAL A 65 14.01 -6.99 6.32
CA VAL A 65 13.51 -7.46 7.64
C VAL A 65 14.41 -8.55 8.23
N ILE A 66 14.95 -9.44 7.40
CA ILE A 66 15.91 -10.46 7.86
C ILE A 66 17.21 -9.81 8.35
N GLU A 67 17.74 -8.84 7.60
CA GLU A 67 18.92 -8.06 7.99
C GLU A 67 18.69 -7.26 9.29
N ALA A 68 17.47 -6.80 9.51
CA ALA A 68 17.03 -6.13 10.73
C ALA A 68 16.69 -7.09 11.87
N GLU A 69 16.97 -8.40 11.74
CA GLU A 69 16.65 -9.43 12.73
C GLU A 69 15.16 -9.47 13.14
N GLY A 70 14.27 -9.21 12.18
CA GLY A 70 12.82 -9.11 12.41
C GLY A 70 12.37 -7.73 12.89
N GLY A 71 13.26 -6.74 12.92
CA GLY A 71 12.94 -5.34 13.20
C GLY A 71 12.07 -4.70 12.12
N HIS A 72 11.46 -3.57 12.49
CA HIS A 72 10.68 -2.74 11.57
C HIS A 72 11.58 -2.04 10.55
N ILE A 73 11.07 -1.85 9.32
CA ILE A 73 11.76 -1.21 8.19
C ILE A 73 10.93 -0.03 7.64
N GLU A 74 11.59 1.00 7.12
CA GLU A 74 10.98 2.16 6.43
C GLU A 74 11.14 2.10 4.90
#